data_AF-A0A7V4UFD1-F1
#
_entry.id   AF-A0A7V4UFD1-F1
#
_cell.length_a   1.000
_cell.length_b   1.000
_cell.length_c   1.000
_cell.angle_alpha   90.00
_cell.angle_beta   90.00
_cell.angle_gamma   90.00
#
_symmetry.space_group_name_H-M   'P 1'
#
loop_
_entity.id
_entity.type
_entity.pdbx_description
1 polymer ?
#
loop_
_entity_poly.entity_id
_entity_poly.type
_entity_poly.pdbx_seq_one_letter_code
_entity_poly.pdbx_strand_id
1 'polypeptide(L)'
;MTSLHKFGSLFLFLFLASVAWCSSASADVTIRVDYSTDTSNFFNPNTTNGALARAAMNAAAAFYSDILEDELSAIAMPFNPAAGQPGKFYGELGGEATWYFQRKFSHPATGVTNAVLNSTFAEDEYVVFVGARALTGGELGRGGAGAWATSFARNGQFTTDERNQITSMNEDFQTAVARRGQASGFGSWGGSIAFNSNATWHFNHNTVPGAGASDFFSVALHELAHTLGFGGVEQWSDLTSGTTFTGSNARTAYGQSSNVPLESADDLAHWLQGISDSNLYGGGEAQKPLMVPNLANGIRRRLTNLDAAALVDLGWQIDLPSTSALTAFSLTSASGGNVAGAALSLSIVPEPTSGLMFVGGLLTLACTSRRRSVHG
;
A
#
# COMPACT_ATOMS: atom_id res chain seq x y z
N MET A 1 -75.85 3.52 40.54
CA MET A 1 -75.12 4.80 40.49
C MET A 1 -73.66 4.50 40.74
N THR A 2 -72.76 5.01 39.87
CA THR A 2 -71.29 5.13 40.03
C THR A 2 -70.52 3.83 40.30
N SER A 3 -69.36 3.48 39.74
CA SER A 3 -68.47 3.97 38.68
C SER A 3 -67.30 2.95 38.68
N LEU A 4 -66.53 2.90 37.59
CA LEU A 4 -65.07 2.67 37.57
C LEU A 4 -64.47 1.24 37.43
N HIS A 5 -63.84 1.05 36.24
CA HIS A 5 -62.46 0.58 35.97
C HIS A 5 -62.06 -0.91 36.02
N LYS A 6 -61.67 -1.48 34.85
CA LYS A 6 -60.26 -1.73 34.39
C LYS A 6 -60.25 -2.66 33.15
N PHE A 7 -59.81 -2.17 32.00
CA PHE A 7 -58.46 -2.32 31.39
C PHE A 7 -58.12 -3.74 30.89
N GLY A 8 -57.95 -3.82 29.56
CA GLY A 8 -57.59 -5.02 28.82
C GLY A 8 -56.08 -5.29 28.78
N SER A 9 -55.75 -6.54 28.47
CA SER A 9 -54.41 -6.99 28.12
C SER A 9 -54.45 -7.61 26.73
N LEU A 10 -53.72 -7.03 25.78
CA LEU A 10 -53.29 -7.69 24.56
C LEU A 10 -51.78 -7.54 24.49
N PHE A 11 -51.06 -8.62 24.77
CA PHE A 11 -49.60 -8.69 24.66
C PHE A 11 -49.22 -8.80 23.19
N LEU A 12 -48.58 -7.76 22.66
CA LEU A 12 -47.93 -7.76 21.36
C LEU A 12 -46.43 -8.01 21.57
N PHE A 13 -45.94 -9.19 21.21
CA PHE A 13 -44.50 -9.47 21.14
C PHE A 13 -43.96 -8.95 19.80
N LEU A 14 -43.30 -7.78 19.81
CA LEU A 14 -42.42 -7.36 18.72
C LEU A 14 -41.03 -7.97 18.96
N PHE A 15 -40.62 -8.90 18.09
CA PHE A 15 -39.22 -9.29 17.94
C PHE A 15 -38.52 -8.20 17.09
N LEU A 16 -37.74 -7.32 17.73
CA LEU A 16 -36.73 -6.53 17.01
C LEU A 16 -35.50 -7.42 16.78
N ALA A 17 -35.31 -7.88 15.56
CA ALA A 17 -34.03 -8.40 15.12
C ALA A 17 -33.09 -7.21 14.85
N SER A 18 -32.24 -6.87 15.81
CA SER A 18 -31.12 -5.97 15.59
C SER A 18 -30.03 -6.72 14.81
N VAL A 19 -30.05 -6.59 13.48
CA VAL A 19 -28.89 -6.93 12.65
C VAL A 19 -27.85 -5.86 12.92
N ALA A 20 -26.89 -6.17 13.79
CA ALA A 20 -25.67 -5.39 13.89
C ALA A 20 -24.86 -5.69 12.63
N TRP A 21 -25.01 -4.85 11.60
CA TRP A 21 -23.94 -4.69 10.62
C TRP A 21 -22.75 -4.10 11.37
N CYS A 22 -21.83 -4.96 11.78
CA CYS A 22 -20.45 -4.53 11.91
C CYS A 22 -19.98 -4.31 10.47
N SER A 23 -20.22 -3.12 9.93
CA SER A 23 -19.39 -2.66 8.83
C SER A 23 -17.99 -2.59 9.41
N SER A 24 -17.13 -3.57 9.10
CA SER A 24 -15.71 -3.26 9.09
C SER A 24 -15.59 -2.07 8.14
N ALA A 25 -15.19 -0.90 8.64
CA ALA A 25 -14.67 0.11 7.75
C ALA A 25 -13.57 -0.59 6.97
N SER A 26 -13.71 -0.68 5.65
CA SER A 26 -12.61 -1.16 4.83
C SER A 26 -11.59 -0.04 4.90
N ALA A 27 -10.56 -0.23 5.70
CA ALA A 27 -9.32 0.52 5.55
C ALA A 27 -8.82 0.24 4.13
N ASP A 28 -8.69 1.26 3.30
CA ASP A 28 -8.42 1.06 1.87
C ASP A 28 -7.62 2.26 1.36
N VAL A 29 -6.28 2.16 1.44
CA VAL A 29 -5.40 3.21 0.90
C VAL A 29 -5.64 3.33 -0.60
N THR A 30 -6.16 4.47 -1.03
CA THR A 30 -6.36 4.77 -2.44
C THR A 30 -5.12 5.44 -3.02
N ILE A 31 -4.40 4.73 -3.89
CA ILE A 31 -3.35 5.33 -4.71
C ILE A 31 -3.99 6.15 -5.83
N ARG A 32 -4.06 7.47 -5.64
CA ARG A 32 -4.53 8.41 -6.67
C ARG A 32 -3.39 8.80 -7.60
N VAL A 33 -3.51 8.41 -8.86
CA VAL A 33 -2.58 8.84 -9.92
C VAL A 33 -2.93 10.25 -10.39
N ASP A 34 -1.97 11.17 -10.26
CA ASP A 34 -2.07 12.55 -10.69
C ASP A 34 -1.28 12.78 -11.99
N TYR A 35 -2.01 13.11 -13.06
CA TYR A 35 -1.46 13.31 -14.40
C TYR A 35 -1.15 14.78 -14.72
N SER A 36 -1.32 15.70 -13.76
CA SER A 36 -1.13 17.14 -14.00
C SER A 36 0.30 17.52 -14.38
N THR A 37 1.27 16.64 -14.09
CA THR A 37 2.69 16.81 -14.42
C THR A 37 3.10 16.21 -15.77
N ASP A 38 2.18 15.55 -16.49
CA ASP A 38 2.44 14.97 -17.81
C ASP A 38 2.47 16.03 -18.92
N THR A 39 3.53 16.83 -18.96
CA THR A 39 3.68 17.89 -19.97
C THR A 39 4.07 17.37 -21.35
N SER A 40 4.51 16.11 -21.45
CA SER A 40 4.91 15.47 -22.71
C SER A 40 3.77 14.71 -23.40
N ASN A 41 2.55 14.73 -22.84
CA ASN A 41 1.37 14.03 -23.35
C ASN A 41 1.54 12.50 -23.44
N PHE A 42 2.43 11.93 -22.62
CA PHE A 42 2.68 10.49 -22.61
C PHE A 42 1.43 9.69 -22.20
N PHE A 43 0.61 10.27 -21.32
CA PHE A 43 -0.64 9.72 -20.83
C PHE A 43 -1.87 10.38 -21.47
N ASN A 44 -1.73 11.04 -22.63
CA ASN A 44 -2.84 11.73 -23.28
C ASN A 44 -3.95 10.73 -23.67
N PRO A 45 -5.14 10.81 -23.04
CA PRO A 45 -6.21 9.85 -23.23
C PRO A 45 -6.85 9.91 -24.62
N ASN A 46 -6.55 10.95 -25.41
CA ASN A 46 -7.04 11.09 -26.78
C ASN A 46 -6.17 10.37 -27.81
N THR A 47 -5.07 9.74 -27.39
CA THR A 47 -4.22 8.89 -28.24
C THR A 47 -4.35 7.44 -27.82
N THR A 48 -4.25 6.50 -28.75
CA THR A 48 -4.33 5.06 -28.42
C THR A 48 -3.28 4.66 -27.38
N ASN A 49 -2.03 5.09 -27.57
CA ASN A 49 -0.95 4.75 -26.63
C ASN A 49 -1.13 5.43 -25.28
N GLY A 50 -1.47 6.73 -25.24
CA GLY A 50 -1.67 7.43 -23.98
C GLY A 50 -2.87 6.91 -23.19
N ALA A 51 -3.96 6.52 -23.86
CA ALA A 51 -5.09 5.85 -23.23
C ALA A 51 -4.69 4.49 -22.62
N LEU A 52 -3.91 3.68 -23.34
CA LEU A 52 -3.41 2.40 -22.84
C LEU A 52 -2.41 2.57 -21.69
N ALA A 53 -1.51 3.55 -21.78
CA ALA A 53 -0.55 3.90 -20.73
C ALA A 53 -1.29 4.31 -19.45
N ARG A 54 -2.31 5.16 -19.58
CA ARG A 54 -3.16 5.61 -18.47
C ARG A 54 -3.93 4.44 -17.84
N ALA A 55 -4.47 3.55 -18.67
CA ALA A 55 -5.16 2.36 -18.20
C ALA A 55 -4.22 1.40 -17.44
N ALA A 56 -3.00 1.18 -17.94
CA ALA A 56 -2.00 0.35 -17.28
C ALA A 56 -1.48 0.97 -15.97
N MET A 57 -1.21 2.28 -15.96
CA MET A 57 -0.79 2.99 -14.74
C MET A 57 -1.88 2.95 -13.66
N ASN A 58 -3.14 3.17 -14.04
CA ASN A 58 -4.27 3.07 -13.12
C ASN A 58 -4.48 1.63 -12.64
N ALA A 59 -4.28 0.62 -13.49
CA ALA A 59 -4.36 -0.78 -13.08
C ALA A 59 -3.26 -1.14 -12.06
N ALA A 60 -2.05 -0.59 -12.22
CA ALA A 60 -0.97 -0.80 -11.27
C ALA A 60 -1.27 -0.12 -9.92
N ALA A 61 -1.81 1.10 -9.95
CA ALA A 61 -2.25 1.81 -8.74
C ALA A 61 -3.41 1.10 -8.03
N ALA A 62 -4.39 0.60 -8.78
CA ALA A 62 -5.49 -0.18 -8.24
C ALA A 62 -4.99 -1.46 -7.55
N PHE A 63 -4.07 -2.20 -8.19
CA PHE A 63 -3.46 -3.37 -7.59
C PHE A 63 -2.83 -3.09 -6.22
N TYR A 64 -2.09 -1.99 -6.06
CA TYR A 64 -1.55 -1.64 -4.74
C TYR A 64 -2.61 -1.15 -3.77
N SER A 65 -3.62 -0.44 -4.25
CA SER A 65 -4.73 0.00 -3.38
C SER A 65 -5.46 -1.22 -2.80
N ASP A 66 -5.71 -2.24 -3.63
CA ASP A 66 -6.41 -3.48 -3.24
C ASP A 66 -5.67 -4.33 -2.19
N ILE A 67 -4.37 -4.10 -1.96
CA ILE A 67 -3.56 -4.92 -1.03
C ILE A 67 -3.11 -4.15 0.21
N LEU A 68 -3.32 -2.83 0.26
CA LEU A 68 -2.92 -1.98 1.37
C LEU A 68 -4.11 -1.79 2.32
N GLU A 69 -4.05 -2.46 3.46
CA GLU A 69 -5.11 -2.48 4.48
C GLU A 69 -4.94 -1.36 5.52
N ASP A 70 -4.06 -0.40 5.27
CA ASP A 70 -3.78 0.71 6.18
C ASP A 70 -4.90 1.78 6.16
N GLU A 71 -5.08 2.45 7.30
CA GLU A 71 -5.85 3.70 7.40
C GLU A 71 -4.89 4.89 7.49
N LEU A 72 -4.90 5.79 6.51
CA LEU A 72 -4.04 6.97 6.52
C LEU A 72 -4.83 8.18 7.00
N SER A 73 -4.46 8.75 8.14
CA SER A 73 -5.02 10.04 8.57
C SER A 73 -4.75 11.14 7.54
N ALA A 74 -5.67 12.09 7.38
CA ALA A 74 -5.46 13.24 6.52
C ALA A 74 -4.22 14.07 6.93
N ILE A 75 -3.62 14.74 5.95
CA ILE A 75 -2.76 15.90 6.21
C ILE A 75 -3.60 17.14 5.98
N ALA A 76 -4.16 17.67 7.07
CA ALA A 76 -4.87 18.93 7.07
C ALA A 76 -3.98 20.04 7.65
N MET A 77 -4.01 21.22 7.05
CA MET A 77 -3.39 22.40 7.63
C MET A 77 -4.15 22.81 8.90
N PRO A 78 -3.48 23.15 10.01
CA PRO A 78 -4.14 23.62 11.23
C PRO A 78 -5.06 24.81 10.95
N PHE A 79 -6.24 24.82 11.55
CA PHE A 79 -7.32 25.80 11.32
C PHE A 79 -7.89 25.84 9.90
N ASN A 80 -7.64 24.80 9.10
CA ASN A 80 -8.23 24.56 7.78
C ASN A 80 -8.33 25.83 6.90
N PRO A 81 -7.19 26.48 6.60
CA PRO A 81 -7.16 27.64 5.73
C PRO A 81 -7.58 27.26 4.29
N ALA A 82 -7.89 28.25 3.46
CA ALA A 82 -8.11 28.00 2.03
C ALA A 82 -6.88 27.28 1.40
N ALA A 83 -7.12 26.41 0.41
CA ALA A 83 -6.05 25.65 -0.23
C ALA A 83 -4.89 26.55 -0.70
N GLY A 84 -3.65 26.14 -0.40
CA GLY A 84 -2.45 26.92 -0.70
C GLY A 84 -2.09 28.01 0.32
N GLN A 85 -2.92 28.23 1.35
CA GLN A 85 -2.62 29.17 2.44
C GLN A 85 -2.04 28.46 3.67
N PRO A 86 -1.14 29.12 4.43
CA PRO A 86 -0.60 28.53 5.65
C PRO A 86 -1.69 28.40 6.73
N GLY A 87 -1.51 27.43 7.63
CA GLY A 87 -2.36 27.30 8.81
C GLY A 87 -2.08 28.46 9.76
N LYS A 88 -3.12 29.09 10.32
CA LYS A 88 -2.96 30.25 11.19
C LYS A 88 -3.87 30.19 12.40
N PHE A 89 -3.33 30.56 13.56
CA PHE A 89 -4.06 30.80 14.78
C PHE A 89 -3.80 32.21 15.28
N TYR A 90 -4.86 32.92 15.66
CA TYR A 90 -4.79 34.25 16.24
C TYR A 90 -5.25 34.18 17.69
N GLY A 91 -4.34 34.53 18.60
CA GLY A 91 -4.62 34.54 20.03
C GLY A 91 -5.32 35.83 20.47
N GLU A 92 -6.08 35.74 21.55
CA GLU A 92 -6.82 36.83 22.18
C GLU A 92 -5.92 37.97 22.66
N LEU A 93 -4.65 37.66 22.97
CA LEU A 93 -3.62 38.62 23.38
C LEU A 93 -2.80 39.18 22.19
N GLY A 94 -3.30 39.04 20.97
CA GLY A 94 -2.65 39.55 19.76
C GLY A 94 -1.48 38.71 19.25
N GLY A 95 -1.39 37.44 19.66
CA GLY A 95 -0.43 36.48 19.14
C GLY A 95 -0.85 35.90 17.78
N GLU A 96 0.12 35.55 16.94
CA GLU A 96 -0.09 34.80 15.70
C GLU A 96 0.81 33.56 15.69
N ALA A 97 0.22 32.39 15.50
CA ALA A 97 0.93 31.15 15.24
C ALA A 97 0.69 30.73 13.79
N THR A 98 1.74 30.34 13.09
CA THR A 98 1.68 30.00 11.66
C THR A 98 2.36 28.67 11.39
N TRP A 99 1.69 27.81 10.64
CA TRP A 99 2.20 26.52 10.17
C TRP A 99 2.35 26.54 8.66
N TYR A 100 3.47 26.02 8.19
CA TYR A 100 3.72 25.77 6.78
C TYR A 100 3.97 24.29 6.57
N PHE A 101 3.49 23.80 5.43
CA PHE A 101 3.79 22.49 4.92
C PHE A 101 4.39 22.64 3.53
N GLN A 102 5.36 21.82 3.19
CA GLN A 102 5.91 21.74 1.86
C GLN A 102 6.07 20.29 1.46
N ARG A 103 5.42 19.88 0.39
CA ARG A 103 5.73 18.62 -0.29
C ARG A 103 6.80 18.84 -1.35
N LYS A 104 7.69 17.87 -1.54
CA LYS A 104 8.79 17.91 -2.50
C LYS A 104 8.91 16.59 -3.25
N PHE A 105 9.10 16.66 -4.56
CA PHE A 105 9.26 15.47 -5.41
C PHE A 105 10.01 15.82 -6.69
N SER A 106 10.61 14.85 -7.36
CA SER A 106 11.24 15.08 -8.67
C SER A 106 10.13 15.21 -9.72
N HIS A 107 10.04 16.35 -10.40
CA HIS A 107 9.00 16.57 -11.39
C HIS A 107 9.11 15.54 -12.54
N PRO A 108 8.07 14.71 -12.80
CA PRO A 108 8.18 13.61 -13.75
C PRO A 108 8.71 14.01 -15.14
N ALA A 109 8.23 15.12 -15.69
CA ALA A 109 8.61 15.57 -17.02
C ALA A 109 9.96 16.30 -17.12
N THR A 110 10.56 16.77 -16.01
CA THR A 110 11.78 17.61 -16.07
C THR A 110 12.92 17.09 -15.21
N GLY A 111 12.66 16.23 -14.23
CA GLY A 111 13.63 15.75 -13.25
C GLY A 111 13.99 16.77 -12.16
N VAL A 112 13.59 18.04 -12.31
CA VAL A 112 13.84 19.09 -11.33
C VAL A 112 12.94 18.90 -10.11
N THR A 113 13.47 19.12 -8.91
CA THR A 113 12.67 19.09 -7.67
C THR A 113 11.57 20.14 -7.73
N ASN A 114 10.32 19.69 -7.72
CA ASN A 114 9.15 20.51 -7.51
C ASN A 114 8.88 20.61 -6.00
N ALA A 115 8.51 21.79 -5.54
CA ALA A 115 8.12 22.02 -4.16
C ALA A 115 6.83 22.83 -4.10
N VAL A 116 5.80 22.30 -3.44
CA VAL A 116 4.48 22.94 -3.33
C VAL A 116 4.17 23.21 -1.87
N LEU A 117 3.86 24.46 -1.56
CA LEU A 117 3.53 24.90 -0.20
C LEU A 117 2.04 24.64 0.12
N ASN A 118 1.78 24.41 1.40
CA ASN A 118 0.46 24.36 2.03
C ASN A 118 -0.50 23.41 1.30
N SER A 119 0.02 22.24 0.94
CA SER A 119 -0.79 21.15 0.38
C SER A 119 -1.63 20.50 1.47
N THR A 120 -2.71 19.86 1.07
CA THR A 120 -3.51 19.02 1.95
C THR A 120 -3.71 17.68 1.27
N PHE A 121 -3.88 16.63 2.06
CA PHE A 121 -4.12 15.27 1.59
C PHE A 121 -5.30 14.70 2.38
N ALA A 122 -6.23 14.06 1.68
CA ALA A 122 -7.39 13.45 2.31
C ALA A 122 -6.98 12.22 3.13
N GLU A 123 -7.91 11.75 3.97
CA GLU A 123 -7.79 10.42 4.59
C GLU A 123 -7.66 9.37 3.48
N ASP A 124 -6.85 8.34 3.75
CA ASP A 124 -6.62 7.18 2.89
C ASP A 124 -6.07 7.51 1.49
N GLU A 125 -5.73 8.77 1.21
CA GLU A 125 -5.20 9.19 -0.09
C GLU A 125 -3.67 9.10 -0.13
N TYR A 126 -3.14 8.36 -1.11
CA TYR A 126 -1.72 8.34 -1.46
C TYR A 126 -1.53 8.86 -2.89
N VAL A 127 -0.88 10.01 -3.06
CA VAL A 127 -0.84 10.71 -4.37
C VAL A 127 0.44 10.43 -5.13
N VAL A 128 0.33 9.92 -6.36
CA VAL A 128 1.47 9.65 -7.23
C VAL A 128 1.42 10.54 -8.48
N PHE A 129 2.35 11.49 -8.58
CA PHE A 129 2.51 12.34 -9.76
C PHE A 129 3.23 11.60 -10.87
N VAL A 130 2.64 11.50 -12.06
CA VAL A 130 3.22 10.77 -13.19
C VAL A 130 3.49 11.65 -14.40
N GLY A 131 4.42 11.20 -15.23
CA GLY A 131 4.75 11.81 -16.51
C GLY A 131 5.90 11.07 -17.17
N ALA A 132 6.39 11.60 -18.28
CA ALA A 132 7.53 11.00 -18.97
C ALA A 132 8.55 12.04 -19.43
N ARG A 133 9.81 11.61 -19.45
CA ARG A 133 10.97 12.35 -19.99
C ARG A 133 12.01 11.36 -20.50
N ALA A 134 13.00 11.85 -21.24
CA ALA A 134 14.14 11.00 -21.60
C ALA A 134 14.92 10.62 -20.33
N LEU A 135 15.13 9.31 -20.12
CA LEU A 135 16.00 8.77 -19.07
C LEU A 135 17.25 8.15 -19.73
N THR A 136 18.39 8.26 -19.05
CA THR A 136 19.70 7.81 -19.55
C THR A 136 20.07 6.44 -18.98
N GLY A 137 21.07 5.77 -19.57
CA GLY A 137 21.63 4.54 -19.00
C GLY A 137 20.74 3.29 -19.12
N GLY A 138 19.70 3.32 -19.97
CA GLY A 138 18.78 2.20 -20.17
C GLY A 138 17.63 2.14 -19.16
N GLU A 139 17.55 3.10 -18.23
CA GLU A 139 16.48 3.22 -17.25
C GLU A 139 15.11 3.34 -17.93
N LEU A 140 14.16 2.50 -17.53
CA LEU A 140 12.79 2.46 -18.08
C LEU A 140 11.83 3.35 -17.30
N GLY A 141 12.01 3.43 -15.99
CA GLY A 141 11.22 4.24 -15.08
C GLY A 141 12.08 4.75 -13.94
N ARG A 142 11.60 5.79 -13.27
CA ARG A 142 12.18 6.33 -12.03
C ARG A 142 11.06 6.78 -11.10
N GLY A 143 10.75 5.96 -10.12
CA GLY A 143 9.85 6.19 -9.03
C GLY A 143 10.58 6.58 -7.75
N GLY A 144 9.86 7.21 -6.83
CA GLY A 144 10.38 7.48 -5.50
C GLY A 144 9.38 8.17 -4.60
N ALA A 145 9.53 7.92 -3.31
CA ALA A 145 8.77 8.59 -2.27
C ALA A 145 8.97 10.10 -2.32
N GLY A 146 7.88 10.83 -2.10
CA GLY A 146 7.90 12.28 -1.93
C GLY A 146 8.50 12.66 -0.58
N ALA A 147 9.35 13.68 -0.59
CA ALA A 147 9.86 14.30 0.62
C ALA A 147 8.90 15.38 1.12
N TRP A 148 9.10 15.81 2.36
CA TRP A 148 8.30 16.85 2.97
C TRP A 148 9.15 17.74 3.89
N ALA A 149 8.61 18.92 4.20
CA ALA A 149 9.14 19.80 5.23
C ALA A 149 7.97 20.54 5.90
N THR A 150 8.11 20.80 7.19
CA THR A 150 7.19 21.64 7.94
C THR A 150 7.95 22.77 8.60
N SER A 151 7.34 23.94 8.73
CA SER A 151 7.85 25.00 9.60
C SER A 151 6.74 25.60 10.43
N PHE A 152 7.11 26.07 11.61
CA PHE A 152 6.19 26.60 12.60
C PHE A 152 6.79 27.86 13.23
N ALA A 153 5.98 28.91 13.33
CA ALA A 153 6.37 30.17 13.96
C ALA A 153 5.28 30.63 14.95
N ARG A 154 5.69 31.23 16.06
CA ARG A 154 4.82 31.94 17.01
C ARG A 154 5.36 33.33 17.23
N ASN A 155 4.50 34.34 17.11
CA ASN A 155 4.81 35.74 17.37
C ASN A 155 3.75 36.34 18.29
N GLY A 156 4.12 37.32 19.12
CA GLY A 156 3.19 37.99 20.05
C GLY A 156 2.89 37.18 21.32
N GLN A 157 1.81 37.55 22.01
CA GLN A 157 1.41 36.95 23.29
C GLN A 157 0.22 36.02 23.13
N PHE A 158 0.20 34.98 23.94
CA PHE A 158 -0.86 33.98 24.02
C PHE A 158 -1.18 33.70 25.49
N THR A 159 -2.43 33.39 25.80
CA THR A 159 -2.82 32.85 27.10
C THR A 159 -2.15 31.49 27.32
N THR A 160 -2.18 30.98 28.56
CA THR A 160 -1.63 29.65 28.85
C THR A 160 -2.40 28.56 28.10
N ASP A 161 -3.72 28.67 28.03
CA ASP A 161 -4.57 27.68 27.35
C ASP A 161 -4.33 27.68 25.83
N GLU A 162 -4.17 28.86 25.23
CA GLU A 162 -3.80 29.00 23.81
C GLU A 162 -2.43 28.38 23.53
N ARG A 163 -1.44 28.58 24.41
CA ARG A 163 -0.13 27.95 24.23
C ARG A 163 -0.22 26.42 24.26
N ASN A 164 -1.05 25.86 25.14
CA ASN A 164 -1.27 24.42 25.22
C ASN A 164 -1.97 23.90 23.96
N GLN A 165 -3.03 24.59 23.50
CA GLN A 165 -3.76 24.27 22.27
C GLN A 165 -2.84 24.29 21.04
N ILE A 166 -2.06 25.36 20.87
CA ILE A 166 -1.11 25.51 19.77
C ILE A 166 -0.05 24.40 19.79
N THR A 167 0.42 24.02 20.98
CA THR A 167 1.42 22.95 21.14
C THR A 167 0.84 21.61 20.71
N SER A 168 -0.36 21.25 21.19
CA SER A 168 -1.09 20.04 20.78
C SER A 168 -1.30 20.02 19.26
N MET A 169 -1.78 21.12 18.68
CA MET A 169 -2.01 21.20 17.23
C MET A 169 -0.73 21.05 16.42
N ASN A 170 0.39 21.58 16.90
CA ASN A 170 1.67 21.40 16.23
C ASN A 170 2.15 19.95 16.30
N GLU A 171 1.97 19.27 17.44
CA GLU A 171 2.33 17.85 17.62
C GLU A 171 1.47 16.94 16.75
N ASP A 172 0.15 17.18 16.72
CA ASP A 172 -0.80 16.46 15.87
C ASP A 172 -0.44 16.64 14.38
N PHE A 173 -0.19 17.88 13.97
CA PHE A 173 0.17 18.20 12.59
C PHE A 173 1.50 17.56 12.16
N GLN A 174 2.54 17.61 13.01
CA GLN A 174 3.82 16.96 12.73
C GLN A 174 3.67 15.45 12.60
N THR A 175 2.85 14.84 13.46
CA THR A 175 2.58 13.40 13.44
C THR A 175 1.80 13.00 12.19
N ALA A 176 0.78 13.78 11.80
CA ALA A 176 0.01 13.56 10.57
C ALA A 176 0.90 13.61 9.32
N VAL A 177 1.82 14.59 9.25
CA VAL A 177 2.77 14.71 8.12
C VAL A 177 3.79 13.58 8.10
N ALA A 178 4.34 13.21 9.25
CA ALA A 178 5.44 12.25 9.32
C ALA A 178 4.97 10.79 9.17
N ARG A 179 3.78 10.46 9.68
CA ARG A 179 3.32 9.07 9.83
C ARG A 179 1.89 8.82 9.38
N ARG A 180 1.08 9.84 9.09
CA ARG A 180 -0.31 9.66 8.63
C ARG A 180 -1.14 8.72 9.53
N GLY A 181 -0.97 8.79 10.85
CA GLY A 181 -1.69 7.92 11.80
C GLY A 181 -1.10 6.53 12.00
N GLN A 182 -0.05 6.17 11.26
CA GLN A 182 0.63 4.88 11.40
C GLN A 182 1.43 4.81 12.70
N ALA A 183 1.34 3.66 13.40
CA ALA A 183 2.03 3.44 14.66
C ALA A 183 3.56 3.37 14.51
N SER A 184 4.03 2.88 13.35
CA SER A 184 5.44 2.75 12.97
C SER A 184 5.57 2.65 11.46
N GLY A 185 6.80 2.72 10.94
CA GLY A 185 7.06 2.48 9.52
C GLY A 185 6.95 3.71 8.63
N PHE A 186 6.76 3.47 7.34
CA PHE A 186 6.64 4.48 6.30
C PHE A 186 5.17 4.89 6.10
N GLY A 187 4.90 6.19 6.08
CA GLY A 187 3.56 6.75 5.94
C GLY A 187 3.60 8.16 5.34
N SER A 188 4.22 8.29 4.16
CA SER A 188 4.34 9.59 3.46
C SER A 188 3.05 9.99 2.76
N TRP A 189 3.00 11.22 2.26
CA TRP A 189 1.86 11.78 1.51
C TRP A 189 1.70 11.21 0.10
N GLY A 190 2.77 10.65 -0.47
CA GLY A 190 2.80 10.31 -1.89
C GLY A 190 4.20 10.27 -2.47
N GLY A 191 4.27 10.31 -3.80
CA GLY A 191 5.51 10.29 -4.55
C GLY A 191 5.35 10.70 -6.01
N SER A 192 6.34 10.35 -6.83
CA SER A 192 6.31 10.64 -8.25
C SER A 192 7.01 9.59 -9.07
N ILE A 193 6.56 9.38 -10.30
CA ILE A 193 7.14 8.44 -11.25
C ILE A 193 7.36 9.12 -12.60
N ALA A 194 8.58 9.01 -13.12
CA ALA A 194 8.91 9.38 -14.48
C ALA A 194 9.15 8.12 -15.32
N PHE A 195 8.51 8.02 -16.48
CA PHE A 195 8.78 6.96 -17.43
C PHE A 195 9.70 7.44 -18.55
N ASN A 196 10.53 6.55 -19.10
CA ASN A 196 11.41 6.89 -20.20
C ASN A 196 10.61 7.11 -21.49
N SER A 197 10.59 8.34 -21.98
CA SER A 197 9.90 8.70 -23.22
C SER A 197 10.52 8.07 -24.48
N ASN A 198 11.76 7.58 -24.40
CA ASN A 198 12.49 6.99 -25.53
C ASN A 198 12.39 5.46 -25.59
N ALA A 199 11.78 4.82 -24.59
CA ALA A 199 11.65 3.37 -24.58
C ALA A 199 10.58 2.88 -25.57
N THR A 200 10.79 1.67 -26.11
CA THR A 200 9.78 0.99 -26.94
C THR A 200 8.80 0.28 -26.02
N TRP A 201 7.69 0.94 -25.73
CA TRP A 201 6.70 0.47 -24.76
C TRP A 201 5.66 -0.48 -25.34
N HIS A 202 5.33 -1.50 -24.54
CA HIS A 202 4.06 -2.22 -24.62
C HIS A 202 3.11 -1.72 -23.53
N PHE A 203 2.09 -0.95 -23.92
CA PHE A 203 1.16 -0.31 -22.97
C PHE A 203 -0.04 -1.17 -22.57
N ASN A 204 -0.40 -2.18 -23.36
CA ASN A 204 -1.61 -2.96 -23.09
C ASN A 204 -1.36 -3.99 -21.96
N HIS A 205 -1.77 -3.65 -20.74
CA HIS A 205 -1.64 -4.51 -19.56
C HIS A 205 -2.48 -5.81 -19.63
N ASN A 206 -3.39 -5.95 -20.61
CA ASN A 206 -4.21 -7.16 -20.80
C ASN A 206 -3.59 -8.17 -21.76
N THR A 207 -2.50 -7.83 -22.45
CA THR A 207 -1.80 -8.74 -23.36
C THR A 207 -0.32 -8.79 -23.03
N VAL A 208 0.34 -9.91 -23.31
CA VAL A 208 1.79 -10.06 -23.09
C VAL A 208 2.57 -9.18 -24.08
N PRO A 209 3.67 -8.52 -23.67
CA PRO A 209 4.55 -7.77 -24.57
C PRO A 209 5.22 -8.66 -25.63
N GLY A 210 5.50 -8.09 -26.80
CA GLY A 210 6.36 -8.72 -27.81
C GLY A 210 7.85 -8.62 -27.46
N ALA A 211 8.69 -9.49 -28.04
CA ALA A 211 10.12 -9.63 -27.70
C ALA A 211 10.97 -8.35 -27.83
N GLY A 212 10.53 -7.34 -28.58
CA GLY A 212 11.24 -6.07 -28.77
C GLY A 212 10.76 -4.92 -27.89
N ALA A 213 9.73 -5.12 -27.06
CA ALA A 213 9.11 -4.05 -26.28
C ALA A 213 9.24 -4.31 -24.77
N SER A 214 9.43 -3.24 -24.00
CA SER A 214 9.40 -3.27 -22.54
C SER A 214 7.96 -3.19 -22.04
N ASP A 215 7.60 -3.99 -21.03
CA ASP A 215 6.25 -4.01 -20.48
C ASP A 215 6.02 -2.82 -19.55
N PHE A 216 5.18 -1.87 -19.98
CA PHE A 216 4.89 -0.67 -19.19
C PHE A 216 4.24 -1.00 -17.85
N PHE A 217 3.34 -1.99 -17.82
CA PHE A 217 2.64 -2.39 -16.59
C PHE A 217 3.59 -2.93 -15.52
N SER A 218 4.55 -3.77 -15.91
CA SER A 218 5.60 -4.27 -15.01
C SER A 218 6.43 -3.13 -14.43
N VAL A 219 6.85 -2.17 -15.27
CA VAL A 219 7.62 -1.01 -14.81
C VAL A 219 6.76 -0.12 -13.90
N ALA A 220 5.49 0.11 -14.22
CA ALA A 220 4.59 0.90 -13.38
C ALA A 220 4.41 0.29 -11.98
N LEU A 221 4.25 -1.05 -11.88
CA LEU A 221 4.21 -1.73 -10.58
C LEU A 221 5.55 -1.55 -9.83
N HIS A 222 6.68 -1.72 -10.53
CA HIS A 222 8.01 -1.58 -9.94
C HIS A 222 8.24 -0.17 -9.37
N GLU A 223 7.97 0.87 -10.17
CA GLU A 223 8.17 2.24 -9.73
C GLU A 223 7.18 2.66 -8.62
N LEU A 224 5.97 2.09 -8.58
CA LEU A 224 5.03 2.31 -7.48
C LEU A 224 5.58 1.76 -6.16
N ALA A 225 6.22 0.59 -6.15
CA ALA A 225 6.89 0.08 -4.95
C ALA A 225 7.93 1.07 -4.41
N HIS A 226 8.72 1.71 -5.29
CA HIS A 226 9.65 2.75 -4.89
C HIS A 226 8.95 3.98 -4.29
N THR A 227 7.76 4.35 -4.79
CA THR A 227 6.97 5.41 -4.14
C THR A 227 6.54 5.01 -2.73
N LEU A 228 6.16 3.75 -2.53
CA LEU A 228 5.80 3.16 -1.23
C LEU A 228 7.00 2.93 -0.29
N GLY A 229 8.18 3.40 -0.67
CA GLY A 229 9.36 3.46 0.19
C GLY A 229 10.42 2.40 -0.10
N PHE A 230 10.15 1.44 -0.98
CA PHE A 230 11.12 0.41 -1.35
C PHE A 230 12.42 1.04 -1.85
N GLY A 231 13.55 0.69 -1.22
CA GLY A 231 14.89 1.12 -1.68
C GLY A 231 15.29 2.57 -1.39
N GLY A 232 14.37 3.44 -0.95
CA GLY A 232 14.57 4.89 -1.04
C GLY A 232 14.31 5.71 0.24
N VAL A 233 14.00 5.06 1.37
CA VAL A 233 13.61 5.75 2.62
C VAL A 233 14.47 5.33 3.81
N GLU A 234 14.37 6.08 4.91
CA GLU A 234 15.12 5.81 6.14
C GLU A 234 14.79 4.42 6.71
N GLN A 235 13.51 4.04 6.73
CA GLN A 235 13.04 2.72 7.18
C GLN A 235 13.67 1.56 6.37
N TRP A 236 13.90 1.76 5.07
CA TRP A 236 14.63 0.78 4.25
C TRP A 236 16.12 0.73 4.63
N SER A 237 16.72 1.90 4.84
CA SER A 237 18.12 2.03 5.22
C SER A 237 18.41 1.39 6.59
N ASP A 238 17.50 1.56 7.55
CA ASP A 238 17.55 0.92 8.87
C ASP A 238 17.51 -0.60 8.80
N LEU A 239 16.86 -1.13 7.75
CA LEU A 239 16.79 -2.55 7.47
C LEU A 239 17.88 -3.03 6.51
N THR A 240 18.82 -2.18 6.11
CA THR A 240 19.91 -2.53 5.20
C THR A 240 21.24 -2.65 5.94
N SER A 241 21.97 -3.74 5.69
CA SER A 241 23.31 -3.96 6.24
C SER A 241 24.24 -4.49 5.16
N GLY A 242 25.25 -3.69 4.78
CA GLY A 242 26.08 -3.97 3.61
C GLY A 242 25.22 -4.02 2.36
N THR A 243 25.33 -5.09 1.58
CA THR A 243 24.52 -5.37 0.37
C THR A 243 23.38 -6.35 0.66
N THR A 244 22.79 -6.30 1.86
CA THR A 244 21.69 -7.18 2.24
C THR A 244 20.58 -6.44 2.97
N PHE A 245 19.35 -6.86 2.73
CA PHE A 245 18.15 -6.41 3.43
C PHE A 245 17.77 -7.40 4.53
N THR A 246 17.49 -6.87 5.71
CA THR A 246 17.40 -7.59 6.99
C THR A 246 15.99 -7.70 7.55
N GLY A 247 14.99 -7.18 6.82
CA GLY A 247 13.57 -7.29 7.18
C GLY A 247 13.14 -8.74 7.42
N SER A 248 12.42 -8.98 8.52
CA SER A 248 12.05 -10.33 8.93
C SER A 248 11.09 -11.01 7.96
N ASN A 249 10.10 -10.28 7.44
CA ASN A 249 9.11 -10.82 6.54
C ASN A 249 9.74 -11.16 5.19
N ALA A 250 10.55 -10.25 4.63
CA ALA A 250 11.27 -10.47 3.39
C ALA A 250 12.23 -11.66 3.49
N ARG A 251 12.94 -11.84 4.61
CA ARG A 251 13.78 -13.03 4.84
C ARG A 251 12.97 -14.33 4.86
N THR A 252 11.83 -14.33 5.54
CA THR A 252 10.93 -15.50 5.55
C THR A 252 10.41 -15.81 4.16
N ALA A 253 10.01 -14.78 3.39
CA ALA A 253 9.53 -14.94 2.02
C ALA A 253 10.63 -15.38 1.04
N TYR A 254 11.89 -14.96 1.27
CA TYR A 254 13.05 -15.40 0.51
C TYR A 254 13.37 -16.88 0.72
N GLY A 255 12.98 -17.44 1.88
CA GLY A 255 13.06 -18.88 2.16
C GLY A 255 14.47 -19.44 2.31
N GLN A 256 15.50 -18.58 2.34
CA GLN A 256 16.89 -18.96 2.54
C GLN A 256 17.36 -18.61 3.95
N SER A 257 18.47 -19.20 4.38
CA SER A 257 19.04 -18.98 5.71
C SER A 257 19.77 -17.63 5.89
N SER A 258 19.77 -16.77 4.87
CA SER A 258 20.46 -15.48 4.87
C SER A 258 19.50 -14.30 4.76
N ASN A 259 20.02 -13.10 5.01
CA ASN A 259 19.38 -11.85 4.59
C ASN A 259 19.18 -11.84 3.06
N VAL A 260 18.23 -11.04 2.59
CA VAL A 260 17.90 -10.93 1.16
C VAL A 260 19.01 -10.13 0.47
N PRO A 261 19.67 -10.64 -0.59
CA PRO A 261 20.74 -9.91 -1.25
C PRO A 261 20.20 -8.74 -2.06
N LEU A 262 20.86 -7.59 -1.93
CA LEU A 262 20.68 -6.41 -2.78
C LEU A 262 21.64 -6.47 -3.96
N GLU A 263 21.35 -5.72 -5.03
CA GLU A 263 22.11 -5.81 -6.28
C GLU A 263 23.60 -5.53 -6.09
N SER A 264 23.95 -4.41 -5.47
CA SER A 264 25.35 -4.04 -5.25
C SER A 264 25.51 -2.95 -4.19
N ALA A 265 26.76 -2.58 -3.88
CA ALA A 265 27.03 -1.44 -3.01
C ALA A 265 26.60 -0.09 -3.64
N ASP A 266 26.54 -0.02 -4.97
CA ASP A 266 26.09 1.16 -5.73
C ASP A 266 24.58 1.14 -6.01
N ASP A 267 23.94 -0.02 -5.77
CA ASP A 267 22.50 -0.23 -5.95
C ASP A 267 21.94 -1.05 -4.77
N LEU A 268 21.59 -0.32 -3.72
CA LEU A 268 20.91 -0.84 -2.54
C LEU A 268 19.38 -0.71 -2.63
N ALA A 269 18.86 -0.25 -3.78
CA ALA A 269 17.44 0.01 -3.96
C ALA A 269 16.70 -1.17 -4.62
N HIS A 270 17.43 -2.17 -5.11
CA HIS A 270 16.88 -3.34 -5.76
C HIS A 270 17.39 -4.64 -5.15
N TRP A 271 16.57 -5.68 -5.29
CA TRP A 271 17.02 -7.05 -5.09
C TRP A 271 18.10 -7.42 -6.10
N LEU A 272 18.96 -8.36 -5.71
CA LEU A 272 19.92 -8.96 -6.61
C LEU A 272 19.23 -9.56 -7.85
N GLN A 273 19.66 -9.14 -9.04
CA GLN A 273 19.15 -9.58 -10.34
C GLN A 273 19.18 -11.11 -10.50
N GLY A 274 20.10 -11.77 -9.81
CA GLY A 274 20.26 -13.22 -9.77
C GLY A 274 19.08 -13.97 -9.15
N ILE A 275 18.28 -13.36 -8.27
CA ILE A 275 17.12 -14.03 -7.66
C ILE A 275 16.15 -14.45 -8.77
N SER A 276 15.87 -15.75 -8.86
CA SER A 276 15.12 -16.34 -9.97
C SER A 276 13.70 -16.78 -9.61
N ASP A 277 13.42 -16.96 -8.33
CA ASP A 277 12.28 -17.72 -7.86
C ASP A 277 11.64 -17.04 -6.65
N SER A 278 10.45 -16.49 -6.85
CA SER A 278 9.56 -15.96 -5.83
C SER A 278 8.13 -16.09 -6.33
N ASN A 279 7.27 -16.72 -5.53
CA ASN A 279 5.86 -16.90 -5.88
C ASN A 279 5.17 -15.55 -6.08
N LEU A 280 4.28 -15.47 -7.06
CA LEU A 280 3.45 -14.29 -7.27
C LEU A 280 2.60 -13.99 -6.03
N TYR A 281 2.48 -12.70 -5.72
CA TYR A 281 1.57 -12.25 -4.68
C TYR A 281 0.12 -12.56 -5.09
N GLY A 282 -0.68 -13.07 -4.15
CA GLY A 282 -2.03 -13.59 -4.42
C GLY A 282 -2.07 -14.99 -5.07
N GLY A 283 -0.92 -15.65 -5.23
CA GLY A 283 -0.79 -16.99 -5.79
C GLY A 283 -0.46 -17.02 -7.28
N GLY A 284 0.07 -18.16 -7.74
CA GLY A 284 0.49 -18.38 -9.13
C GLY A 284 1.92 -18.89 -9.24
N GLU A 285 2.35 -19.10 -10.49
CA GLU A 285 3.69 -19.59 -10.81
C GLU A 285 4.76 -18.59 -10.39
N ALA A 286 5.87 -19.10 -9.89
CA ALA A 286 6.98 -18.26 -9.46
C ALA A 286 7.68 -17.56 -10.63
N GLN A 287 8.23 -16.39 -10.33
CA GLN A 287 9.04 -15.60 -11.27
C GLN A 287 10.21 -14.93 -10.54
N LYS A 288 11.05 -14.23 -11.29
CA LYS A 288 11.96 -13.24 -10.72
C LYS A 288 11.13 -12.20 -9.94
N PRO A 289 11.58 -11.77 -8.74
CA PRO A 289 10.96 -10.66 -8.03
C PRO A 289 10.79 -9.44 -8.94
N LEU A 290 9.74 -8.67 -8.71
CA LEU A 290 9.48 -7.45 -9.46
C LEU A 290 10.60 -6.43 -9.23
N MET A 291 11.11 -6.34 -8.00
CA MET A 291 12.06 -5.31 -7.56
C MET A 291 13.53 -5.63 -7.84
N VAL A 292 13.81 -6.45 -8.86
CA VAL A 292 15.18 -6.58 -9.42
C VAL A 292 15.43 -5.45 -10.44
N PRO A 293 16.68 -5.00 -10.67
CA PRO A 293 16.96 -3.77 -11.41
C PRO A 293 16.70 -3.86 -12.92
N ASN A 294 16.67 -5.07 -13.51
CA ASN A 294 16.53 -5.24 -14.95
C ASN A 294 15.30 -6.08 -15.34
N LEU A 295 14.46 -5.49 -16.19
CA LEU A 295 13.38 -6.14 -16.91
C LEU A 295 13.80 -6.41 -18.36
N ALA A 296 13.78 -7.69 -18.77
CA ALA A 296 14.03 -8.05 -20.16
C ALA A 296 12.81 -7.69 -21.04
N ASN A 297 13.06 -7.31 -22.30
CA ASN A 297 11.98 -7.08 -23.27
C ASN A 297 11.17 -8.35 -23.51
N GLY A 298 9.88 -8.18 -23.82
CA GLY A 298 8.95 -9.29 -24.02
C GLY A 298 8.56 -10.04 -22.75
N ILE A 299 8.99 -9.59 -21.57
CA ILE A 299 8.63 -10.19 -20.29
C ILE A 299 7.68 -9.28 -19.52
N ARG A 300 6.60 -9.88 -19.00
CA ARG A 300 5.78 -9.27 -17.96
C ARG A 300 6.20 -9.84 -16.60
N ARG A 301 6.36 -8.96 -15.62
CA ARG A 301 6.54 -9.29 -14.20
C ARG A 301 5.46 -8.61 -13.37
N ARG A 302 5.04 -9.30 -12.31
CA ARG A 302 4.11 -8.78 -11.29
C ARG A 302 4.75 -8.84 -9.92
N LEU A 303 4.13 -8.19 -8.93
CA LEU A 303 4.60 -8.24 -7.55
C LEU A 303 4.71 -9.69 -7.06
N THR A 304 5.81 -10.04 -6.39
CA THR A 304 5.97 -11.35 -5.75
C THR A 304 5.82 -11.24 -4.24
N ASN A 305 5.72 -12.40 -3.57
CA ASN A 305 5.67 -12.46 -2.11
C ASN A 305 6.90 -11.82 -1.45
N LEU A 306 8.08 -11.91 -2.08
CA LEU A 306 9.30 -11.27 -1.57
C LEU A 306 9.17 -9.74 -1.60
N ASP A 307 8.64 -9.19 -2.69
CA ASP A 307 8.45 -7.75 -2.83
C ASP A 307 7.40 -7.23 -1.83
N ALA A 308 6.26 -7.91 -1.72
CA ALA A 308 5.19 -7.57 -0.78
C ALA A 308 5.67 -7.66 0.68
N ALA A 309 6.44 -8.69 1.03
CA ALA A 309 6.96 -8.86 2.37
C ALA A 309 7.93 -7.74 2.80
N ALA A 310 8.69 -7.17 1.86
CA ALA A 310 9.50 -6.00 2.16
C ALA A 310 8.66 -4.75 2.43
N LEU A 311 7.52 -4.57 1.75
CA LEU A 311 6.58 -3.48 2.08
C LEU A 311 6.01 -3.65 3.49
N VAL A 312 5.72 -4.88 3.92
CA VAL A 312 5.34 -5.18 5.31
C VAL A 312 6.46 -4.84 6.29
N ASP A 313 7.71 -5.17 5.96
CA ASP A 313 8.86 -4.78 6.80
C ASP A 313 9.04 -3.26 6.89
N LEU A 314 8.62 -2.49 5.88
CA LEU A 314 8.58 -1.03 5.91
C LEU A 314 7.40 -0.47 6.72
N GLY A 315 6.48 -1.33 7.16
CA GLY A 315 5.36 -0.99 8.04
C GLY A 315 3.99 -0.91 7.38
N TRP A 316 3.87 -1.22 6.08
CA TRP A 316 2.56 -1.34 5.44
C TRP A 316 1.80 -2.58 5.92
N GLN A 317 0.49 -2.47 6.06
CA GLN A 317 -0.41 -3.58 6.37
C GLN A 317 -0.84 -4.25 5.07
N ILE A 318 -0.26 -5.42 4.81
CA ILE A 318 -0.57 -6.27 3.66
C ILE A 318 -0.75 -7.69 4.16
N ASP A 319 -1.85 -8.35 3.79
CA ASP A 319 -2.01 -9.77 4.07
C ASP A 319 -1.01 -10.57 3.21
N LEU A 320 -0.01 -11.17 3.87
CA LEU A 320 0.94 -12.03 3.18
C LEU A 320 0.35 -13.44 3.08
N PRO A 321 0.37 -14.07 1.89
CA PRO A 321 -0.11 -15.42 1.76
C PRO A 321 0.65 -16.33 2.72
N SER A 322 -0.09 -17.01 3.59
CA SER A 322 0.50 -17.92 4.57
C SER A 322 1.46 -18.86 3.86
N THR A 323 2.69 -18.94 4.36
CA THR A 323 3.62 -19.99 3.96
C THR A 323 3.04 -21.30 4.50
N SER A 324 2.13 -21.90 3.74
CA SER A 324 1.69 -23.27 3.99
C SER A 324 2.92 -24.14 3.84
N ALA A 325 3.63 -24.33 4.96
CA ALA A 325 4.66 -25.33 5.06
C ALA A 325 3.97 -26.64 4.66
N LEU A 326 4.39 -27.23 3.54
CA LEU A 326 4.15 -28.63 3.28
C LEU A 326 4.80 -29.36 4.47
N THR A 327 4.02 -29.61 5.52
CA THR A 327 4.38 -30.60 6.53
C THR A 327 4.40 -31.91 5.77
N ALA A 328 5.59 -32.31 5.30
CA ALA A 328 5.84 -33.66 4.86
C ALA A 328 5.48 -34.57 6.04
N PHE A 329 4.29 -35.15 5.97
CA PHE A 329 3.86 -36.15 6.94
C PHE A 329 4.73 -37.37 6.68
N SER A 330 5.84 -37.48 7.41
CA SER A 330 6.72 -38.64 7.34
C SER A 330 5.97 -39.82 7.95
N LEU A 331 5.29 -40.59 7.11
CA LEU A 331 4.80 -41.92 7.47
C LEU A 331 6.03 -42.82 7.64
N THR A 332 6.56 -42.90 8.86
CA THR A 332 7.49 -43.97 9.20
C THR A 332 6.69 -45.28 9.23
N SER A 333 6.70 -46.02 8.12
CA SER A 333 6.21 -47.39 8.09
C SER A 333 7.19 -48.28 8.85
N ALA A 334 6.85 -48.60 10.11
CA ALA A 334 7.54 -49.65 10.86
C ALA A 334 7.06 -51.03 10.38
N SER A 335 7.67 -51.53 9.30
CA SER A 335 7.98 -52.95 9.04
C SER A 335 8.38 -53.12 7.58
N GLY A 336 9.49 -53.83 7.37
CA GLY A 336 10.18 -53.92 6.09
C GLY A 336 9.32 -54.49 4.96
N GLY A 337 9.36 -53.81 3.81
CA GLY A 337 8.83 -54.28 2.55
C GLY A 337 8.93 -53.19 1.49
N ASN A 338 9.62 -53.47 0.38
CA ASN A 338 9.73 -52.58 -0.77
C ASN A 338 8.33 -52.20 -1.29
N VAL A 339 8.05 -50.90 -1.41
CA VAL A 339 6.97 -50.40 -2.28
C VAL A 339 7.51 -49.28 -3.17
N ALA A 340 7.48 -49.55 -4.47
CA ALA A 340 7.75 -48.61 -5.54
C ALA A 340 6.83 -47.38 -5.43
N GLY A 341 7.36 -46.21 -5.77
CA GLY A 341 6.68 -44.93 -5.68
C GLY A 341 5.31 -44.95 -6.38
N ALA A 342 4.25 -44.81 -5.58
CA ALA A 342 2.94 -44.43 -6.06
C ALA A 342 2.93 -42.90 -6.20
N ALA A 343 2.91 -42.40 -7.44
CA ALA A 343 2.54 -41.03 -7.71
C ALA A 343 1.08 -40.84 -7.29
N LEU A 344 0.83 -40.03 -6.26
CA LEU A 344 -0.51 -39.57 -5.94
C LEU A 344 -0.91 -38.52 -6.97
N SER A 345 -1.66 -38.97 -7.99
CA SER A 345 -2.45 -38.12 -8.87
C SER A 345 -3.50 -37.40 -8.03
N LEU A 346 -3.27 -36.12 -7.71
CA LEU A 346 -4.33 -35.27 -7.19
C LEU A 346 -5.22 -34.88 -8.38
N SER A 347 -6.34 -35.59 -8.58
CA SER A 347 -7.33 -35.18 -9.55
C SER A 347 -7.98 -33.89 -9.04
N ILE A 348 -7.69 -32.77 -9.70
CA ILE A 348 -8.50 -31.56 -9.57
C ILE A 348 -9.90 -31.92 -10.06
N VAL A 349 -10.85 -31.99 -9.14
CA VAL A 349 -12.27 -32.02 -9.46
C VAL A 349 -12.67 -30.59 -9.80
N PRO A 350 -13.14 -30.28 -11.02
CA PRO A 350 -13.66 -28.95 -11.33
C PRO A 350 -15.02 -28.75 -10.65
N GLU A 351 -15.27 -27.53 -10.17
CA GLU A 351 -16.47 -27.16 -9.40
C GLU A 351 -17.79 -27.48 -10.10
N PRO A 352 -18.86 -27.83 -9.36
CA PRO A 352 -20.18 -27.94 -9.96
C PRO A 352 -20.81 -26.55 -10.11
N THR A 353 -21.24 -26.29 -11.35
CA THR A 353 -22.15 -25.23 -11.73
C THR A 353 -23.54 -25.45 -11.11
N SER A 354 -24.04 -24.43 -10.40
CA SER A 354 -25.43 -24.05 -10.09
C SER A 354 -26.57 -25.09 -10.11
N GLY A 355 -27.33 -25.22 -9.01
CA GLY A 355 -28.75 -25.66 -9.04
C GLY A 355 -29.27 -26.38 -7.79
N LEU A 356 -30.27 -25.76 -7.13
CA LEU A 356 -31.30 -26.30 -6.21
C LEU A 356 -31.13 -27.73 -5.62
N MET A 357 -31.13 -27.86 -4.28
CA MET A 357 -32.26 -28.41 -3.48
C MET A 357 -31.91 -28.49 -1.97
N PHE A 358 -32.94 -28.25 -1.15
CA PHE A 358 -33.06 -28.40 0.30
C PHE A 358 -32.50 -29.73 0.86
N VAL A 359 -31.89 -29.71 2.06
CA VAL A 359 -32.38 -30.31 3.33
C VAL A 359 -31.41 -29.92 4.46
N GLY A 360 -31.97 -29.59 5.62
CA GLY A 360 -31.33 -28.85 6.72
C GLY A 360 -30.25 -29.57 7.54
N GLY A 361 -29.53 -28.75 8.31
CA GLY A 361 -28.54 -29.15 9.29
C GLY A 361 -28.11 -27.95 10.11
N LEU A 362 -28.86 -27.68 11.18
CA LEU A 362 -28.58 -26.66 12.19
C LEU A 362 -27.29 -27.01 12.94
N LEU A 363 -26.24 -26.20 12.82
CA LEU A 363 -25.11 -26.23 13.75
C LEU A 363 -24.62 -24.79 14.04
N THR A 364 -25.01 -24.29 15.21
CA THR A 364 -24.55 -23.04 15.80
C THR A 364 -23.10 -23.18 16.26
N LEU A 365 -22.16 -22.44 15.65
CA LEU A 365 -20.85 -22.17 16.24
C LEU A 365 -20.89 -20.87 17.04
N ALA A 366 -20.64 -20.97 18.34
CA ALA A 366 -20.45 -19.84 19.24
C ALA A 366 -19.04 -19.25 19.06
N CYS A 367 -18.96 -17.94 18.81
CA CYS A 367 -17.72 -17.18 18.86
C CYS A 367 -17.42 -16.83 20.33
N THR A 368 -16.36 -17.42 20.91
CA THR A 368 -15.88 -17.07 22.26
C THR A 368 -14.98 -15.84 22.21
N SER A 369 -15.49 -14.67 22.60
CA SER A 369 -14.69 -13.47 22.88
C SER A 369 -14.05 -13.55 24.26
N ARG A 370 -12.73 -13.40 24.35
CA ARG A 370 -11.96 -13.40 25.61
C ARG A 370 -11.96 -11.98 26.20
N ARG A 371 -12.74 -11.71 27.26
CA ARG A 371 -12.63 -10.48 28.07
C ARG A 371 -11.44 -10.60 29.03
N ARG A 372 -10.54 -9.61 29.00
CA ARG A 372 -9.53 -9.39 30.05
C ARG A 372 -10.15 -8.50 31.14
N SER A 373 -10.28 -9.03 32.34
CA SER A 373 -10.71 -8.30 33.54
C SER A 373 -9.54 -7.46 34.07
N VAL A 374 -9.79 -6.18 34.32
CA VAL A 374 -8.92 -5.29 35.10
C VAL A 374 -9.47 -5.26 36.53
N HIS A 375 -8.69 -5.77 37.49
CA HIS A 375 -8.73 -5.38 38.90
C HIS A 375 -7.32 -5.56 39.47
N GLY A 376 -6.81 -4.49 40.09
CA GLY A 376 -5.46 -4.33 40.63
C GLY A 376 -5.00 -2.90 40.41
#